data_AF-A0A7R9MID7-F1
#
_entry.id   AF-A0A7R9MID7-F1
#
_cell.length_a   1.000
_cell.length_b   1.000
_cell.length_c   1.000
_cell.angle_alpha   90.00
_cell.angle_beta   90.00
_cell.angle_gamma   90.00
#
_symmetry.space_group_name_H-M   'P 1'
#
loop_
_entity.id
_entity.type
_entity.pdbx_description
1 polymer ?
#
loop_
_entity_poly.entity_id
_entity_poly.type
_entity_poly.pdbx_seq_one_letter_code
_entity_poly.pdbx_strand_id
1 'polypeptide(L)'
;MHTNNRFGKLVFYLEACESGSMFEKLLPDNINVYAMTSTNSTELGWNCCRDTVRGAWVSSYFGYYWYKNWQSSDFLTETLQDQFEYLHNTTNQTGVMERDQHPQHAHQWGDLSITKLPVSQFQVNTRDLPVRMLEMNIEETDDINEKLRYEHELKQLLNGRKYMDKHMAQYVSTLGANLDEITSLPGLSKPIKFKQYSGYLNASKGRHHFYWFVESETDPASAPVVLWLTGGPACSSLFAMMTENGPFSANEDGVTLSSREHAWNTVANMVFMESPVSTG
;
A
#
# COMPACT_ATOMS: atom_id res chain seq x y z
N MET A 1 16.89 23.44 17.91
CA MET A 1 15.50 22.91 17.85
C MET A 1 14.96 22.62 19.24
N HIS A 2 15.67 21.86 20.08
CA HIS A 2 15.26 21.51 21.44
C HIS A 2 14.94 22.72 22.33
N THR A 3 15.86 23.68 22.46
CA THR A 3 15.68 24.90 23.28
C THR A 3 14.50 25.79 22.85
N ASN A 4 14.01 25.62 21.63
CA ASN A 4 12.90 26.39 21.07
C ASN A 4 11.61 25.56 20.98
N ASN A 5 11.53 24.39 21.65
CA ASN A 5 10.37 23.49 21.68
C ASN A 5 9.80 23.17 20.29
N ARG A 6 10.68 22.85 19.33
CA ARG A 6 10.28 22.62 17.93
C ARG A 6 9.93 21.17 17.59
N PHE A 7 9.98 20.26 18.57
CA PHE A 7 9.58 18.86 18.42
C PHE A 7 9.21 18.27 19.78
N GLY A 8 8.33 17.27 19.79
CA GLY A 8 8.08 16.43 20.97
C GLY A 8 9.09 15.29 21.08
N LYS A 9 9.32 14.58 19.97
CA LYS A 9 10.38 13.57 19.81
C LYS A 9 10.99 13.70 18.41
N LEU A 10 12.27 13.38 18.27
CA LEU A 10 12.98 13.43 16.98
C LEU A 10 13.78 12.15 16.78
N VAL A 11 13.65 11.56 15.60
CA VAL A 11 14.36 10.34 15.19
C VAL A 11 15.22 10.63 13.97
N PHE A 12 16.51 10.32 14.04
CA PHE A 12 17.44 10.35 12.92
C PHE A 12 17.72 8.95 12.39
N TYR A 13 17.69 8.79 11.07
CA TYR A 13 18.36 7.69 10.37
C TYR A 13 19.50 8.30 9.57
N LEU A 14 20.74 7.91 9.86
CA LEU A 14 21.92 8.46 9.18
C LEU A 14 22.71 7.36 8.48
N GLU A 15 22.64 7.40 7.15
CA GLU A 15 23.45 6.57 6.26
C GLU A 15 24.69 7.33 5.82
N ALA A 16 25.84 7.02 6.40
CA ALA A 16 27.15 7.51 5.96
C ALA A 16 28.27 6.65 6.56
N CYS A 17 29.45 6.69 5.93
CA CYS A 17 30.68 6.20 6.58
C CYS A 17 30.90 6.97 7.89
N GLU A 18 31.40 6.27 8.91
CA GLU A 18 31.70 6.86 10.22
C GLU A 18 30.51 7.62 10.84
N SER A 19 29.27 7.28 10.47
CA SER A 19 28.06 8.03 10.84
C SER A 19 27.83 8.11 12.35
N GLY A 20 28.34 7.14 13.12
CA GLY A 20 28.34 7.19 14.58
C GLY A 20 29.10 8.39 15.17
N SER A 21 30.11 8.91 14.46
CA SER A 21 30.90 10.06 14.91
C SER A 21 30.09 11.36 15.06
N MET A 22 28.94 11.45 14.37
CA MET A 22 28.03 12.59 14.46
C MET A 22 27.26 12.64 15.78
N PHE A 23 27.24 11.54 16.55
CA PHE A 23 26.44 11.42 17.76
C PHE A 23 27.24 10.92 18.97
N GLU A 24 28.30 10.14 18.77
CA GLU A 24 29.13 9.61 19.84
C GLU A 24 29.67 10.74 20.72
N LYS A 25 29.28 10.74 22.01
CA LYS A 25 29.63 11.78 23.00
C LYS A 25 29.15 13.20 22.65
N LEU A 26 28.33 13.35 21.61
CA LEU A 26 27.77 14.63 21.16
C LEU A 26 26.26 14.73 21.41
N LEU A 27 25.52 13.63 21.22
CA LEU A 27 24.07 13.59 21.39
C LEU A 27 23.71 13.25 22.84
N PRO A 28 23.14 14.18 23.62
CA PRO A 28 22.67 13.87 24.97
C PRO A 28 21.41 13.00 24.92
N ASP A 29 21.21 12.22 25.98
CA ASP A 29 20.13 11.24 26.12
C ASP A 29 18.85 11.80 26.75
N ASN A 30 18.83 13.10 27.08
CA ASN A 30 17.76 13.74 27.83
C ASN A 30 17.05 14.89 27.08
N ILE A 31 17.14 14.88 25.75
CA ILE A 31 16.54 15.93 24.88
C ILE A 31 15.46 15.40 23.93
N ASN A 32 14.93 14.20 24.18
CA ASN A 32 13.94 13.52 23.34
C ASN A 32 14.40 13.33 21.87
N VAL A 33 15.69 13.04 21.68
CA VAL A 33 16.27 12.76 20.36
C VAL A 33 16.88 11.36 20.37
N TYR A 34 16.48 10.54 19.41
CA TYR A 34 17.05 9.23 19.13
C TYR A 34 17.70 9.25 17.74
N ALA A 35 18.84 8.58 17.60
CA ALA A 35 19.49 8.42 16.31
C ALA A 35 19.89 6.97 16.07
N MET A 36 19.61 6.49 14.86
CA MET A 36 20.11 5.25 14.30
C MET A 36 21.11 5.58 13.19
N THR A 37 22.33 5.04 13.30
CA THR A 37 23.38 5.21 12.30
C THR A 37 23.67 3.89 11.61
N SER A 38 24.18 3.93 10.39
CA SER A 38 24.54 2.72 9.66
C SER A 38 25.89 2.14 10.00
N THR A 39 26.73 2.90 10.69
CA THR A 39 28.06 2.51 11.18
C THR A 39 28.34 3.14 12.54
N ASN A 40 29.38 2.68 13.25
CA ASN A 40 29.96 3.43 14.37
C ASN A 40 30.85 4.59 13.87
N SER A 41 31.64 5.20 14.75
CA SER A 41 32.53 6.33 14.45
C SER A 41 33.80 5.98 13.67
N THR A 42 34.04 4.70 13.38
CA THR A 42 35.27 4.20 12.73
C THR A 42 34.99 3.24 11.56
N GLU A 43 33.80 2.67 11.50
CA GLU A 43 33.35 1.75 10.46
C GLU A 43 32.95 2.51 9.18
N LEU A 44 33.31 1.94 8.03
CA LEU A 44 32.88 2.41 6.72
C LEU A 44 31.51 1.85 6.36
N GLY A 45 30.73 2.64 5.61
CA GLY A 45 29.46 2.20 5.04
C GLY A 45 29.66 1.54 3.67
N TRP A 46 28.89 0.49 3.37
CA TRP A 46 29.06 -0.29 2.14
C TRP A 46 27.88 -0.19 1.21
N ASN A 47 28.20 -0.08 -0.09
CA ASN A 47 27.24 -0.16 -1.17
C ASN A 47 26.80 -1.62 -1.39
N CYS A 48 25.55 -1.83 -1.79
CA CYS A 48 25.02 -3.13 -2.18
C CYS A 48 24.38 -3.06 -3.55
N CYS A 49 23.98 -4.24 -4.04
CA CYS A 49 22.97 -4.33 -5.07
C CYS A 49 23.47 -3.73 -6.41
N ARG A 50 24.57 -4.28 -6.93
CA ARG A 50 25.17 -3.80 -8.18
C ARG A 50 24.30 -4.15 -9.39
N ASP A 51 23.87 -3.14 -10.13
CA ASP A 51 23.32 -3.31 -11.47
C ASP A 51 24.49 -3.51 -12.45
N THR A 52 24.66 -4.73 -12.95
CA THR A 52 25.75 -5.09 -13.86
C THR A 52 25.55 -4.55 -15.27
N VAL A 53 24.31 -4.24 -15.67
CA VAL A 53 23.98 -3.67 -16.98
C VAL A 53 24.34 -2.19 -17.01
N ARG A 54 24.03 -1.47 -15.93
CA ARG A 54 24.32 -0.03 -15.80
C ARG A 54 25.69 0.27 -15.17
N GLY A 55 26.36 -0.74 -14.61
CA GLY A 55 27.67 -0.61 -13.97
C GLY A 55 27.64 0.18 -12.67
N ALA A 56 26.48 0.34 -12.04
CA ALA A 56 26.27 1.19 -10.87
C ALA A 56 25.79 0.39 -9.65
N TRP A 57 26.17 0.84 -8.47
CA TRP A 57 25.57 0.38 -7.21
C TRP A 57 24.31 1.20 -6.96
N VAL A 58 23.16 0.56 -6.77
CA VAL A 58 21.88 1.27 -6.68
C VAL A 58 21.44 1.56 -5.24
N SER A 59 22.14 1.02 -4.24
CA SER A 59 21.83 1.22 -2.82
C SER A 59 23.04 0.97 -1.94
N SER A 60 22.94 1.30 -0.65
CA SER A 60 23.79 0.77 0.41
C SER A 60 23.14 -0.42 1.12
N TYR A 61 23.93 -1.22 1.85
CA TYR A 61 23.41 -2.36 2.61
C TYR A 61 22.42 -1.91 3.68
N PHE A 62 22.75 -0.90 4.46
CA PHE A 62 21.83 -0.35 5.46
C PHE A 62 20.55 0.20 4.81
N GLY A 63 20.65 0.99 3.73
CA GLY A 63 19.48 1.51 3.03
C GLY A 63 18.60 0.41 2.44
N TYR A 64 19.22 -0.63 1.87
CA TYR A 64 18.52 -1.78 1.30
C TYR A 64 17.80 -2.61 2.36
N TYR A 65 18.47 -2.94 3.47
CA TYR A 65 17.85 -3.70 4.54
C TYR A 65 16.82 -2.88 5.32
N TRP A 66 17.03 -1.58 5.49
CA TRP A 66 16.03 -0.68 6.04
C TRP A 66 14.75 -0.72 5.17
N TYR A 67 14.90 -0.65 3.85
CA TYR A 67 13.77 -0.75 2.93
C TYR A 67 13.11 -2.14 2.96
N LYS A 68 13.90 -3.21 3.07
CA LYS A 68 13.36 -4.58 3.19
C LYS A 68 12.56 -4.77 4.46
N ASN A 69 13.04 -4.28 5.60
CA ASN A 69 12.29 -4.23 6.84
C ASN A 69 10.99 -3.44 6.64
N TRP A 70 11.08 -2.23 6.10
CA TRP A 70 9.94 -1.37 5.80
C TRP A 70 8.85 -2.07 4.96
N GLN A 71 9.22 -2.90 3.99
CA GLN A 71 8.26 -3.65 3.17
C GLN A 71 7.54 -4.78 3.92
N SER A 72 8.20 -5.41 4.89
CA SER A 72 7.68 -6.59 5.59
C SER A 72 7.04 -6.30 6.95
N SER A 73 7.33 -5.15 7.53
CA SER A 73 6.95 -4.85 8.90
C SER A 73 5.54 -4.27 9.05
N ASP A 74 4.93 -4.55 10.19
CA ASP A 74 3.72 -3.87 10.67
C ASP A 74 4.12 -2.74 11.62
N PHE A 75 4.18 -1.51 11.11
CA PHE A 75 4.64 -0.34 11.88
C PHE A 75 3.76 0.02 13.08
N LEU A 76 2.54 -0.50 13.17
CA LEU A 76 1.70 -0.31 14.34
C LEU A 76 2.23 -1.12 15.54
N THR A 77 2.88 -2.25 15.26
CA THR A 77 3.39 -3.17 16.29
C THR A 77 4.90 -3.21 16.41
N GLU A 78 5.62 -3.02 15.31
CA GLU A 78 7.08 -2.99 15.29
C GLU A 78 7.58 -1.73 16.01
N THR A 79 8.46 -1.93 16.98
CA THR A 79 9.13 -0.83 17.68
C THR A 79 10.40 -0.40 16.95
N LEU A 80 10.86 0.83 17.21
CA LEU A 80 12.18 1.29 16.74
C LEU A 80 13.33 0.36 17.20
N GLN A 81 13.15 -0.31 18.35
CA GLN A 81 14.08 -1.31 18.85
C GLN A 81 14.10 -2.56 17.96
N ASP A 82 12.93 -3.10 17.61
CA ASP A 82 12.83 -4.27 16.73
C ASP A 82 13.48 -3.99 15.36
N GLN A 83 13.21 -2.81 14.80
CA GLN A 83 13.81 -2.38 13.55
C GLN A 83 15.33 -2.23 13.66
N PHE A 84 15.85 -1.68 14.76
CA PHE A 84 17.28 -1.61 15.01
C PHE A 84 17.91 -3.00 15.07
N GLU A 85 17.33 -3.93 15.82
CA GLU A 85 17.87 -5.28 15.97
C GLU A 85 17.89 -6.02 14.63
N TYR A 86 16.85 -5.85 13.81
CA TYR A 86 16.84 -6.34 12.44
C TYR A 86 18.02 -5.77 11.64
N LEU A 87 18.21 -4.45 11.66
CA LEU A 87 19.26 -3.79 10.88
C LEU A 87 20.65 -4.16 11.37
N HIS A 88 20.87 -4.12 12.69
CA HIS A 88 22.14 -4.46 13.31
C HIS A 88 22.55 -5.90 12.97
N ASN A 89 21.63 -6.85 13.06
CA ASN A 89 21.91 -8.25 12.76
C ASN A 89 22.11 -8.52 11.26
N THR A 90 21.30 -7.90 10.39
CA THR A 90 21.38 -8.15 8.95
C THR A 90 22.59 -7.51 8.31
N THR A 91 22.93 -6.26 8.66
CA THR A 91 24.11 -5.58 8.10
C THR A 91 25.41 -6.20 8.61
N ASN A 92 25.43 -6.71 9.85
CA ASN A 92 26.56 -7.48 10.39
C ASN A 92 26.89 -8.68 9.51
N GLN A 93 25.87 -9.51 9.24
CA GLN A 93 26.04 -10.75 8.50
C GLN A 93 26.51 -10.52 7.06
N THR A 94 26.09 -9.43 6.41
CA THR A 94 26.54 -9.12 5.04
C THR A 94 27.99 -8.66 4.96
N GLY A 95 28.50 -7.95 5.98
CA GLY A 95 29.91 -7.55 6.05
C GLY A 95 30.89 -8.74 6.16
N VAL A 96 30.37 -9.94 6.48
CA VAL A 96 31.16 -11.18 6.58
C VAL A 96 31.14 -11.99 5.28
N MET A 97 30.16 -11.77 4.39
CA MET A 97 29.99 -12.59 3.17
C MET A 97 30.78 -12.07 1.95
N GLU A 98 31.15 -10.79 1.92
CA GLU A 98 32.12 -10.29 0.94
C GLU A 98 33.54 -10.57 1.46
N ARG A 99 34.44 -11.00 0.56
CA ARG A 99 35.73 -11.64 0.88
C ARG A 99 36.74 -10.79 1.67
N ASP A 100 36.39 -9.54 1.97
CA ASP A 100 37.20 -8.58 2.71
C ASP A 100 36.43 -8.20 3.97
N GLN A 101 36.95 -8.63 5.13
CA GLN A 101 36.36 -8.50 6.47
C GLN A 101 36.04 -7.05 6.84
N HIS A 102 34.91 -6.53 6.42
CA HIS A 102 34.51 -5.16 6.70
C HIS A 102 33.13 -5.12 7.35
N PRO A 103 33.08 -5.28 8.69
CA PRO A 103 31.84 -5.15 9.42
C PRO A 103 31.18 -3.79 9.20
N GLN A 104 29.90 -3.78 8.84
CA GLN A 104 29.03 -2.61 8.91
C GLN A 104 27.85 -2.94 9.82
N HIS A 105 27.72 -2.18 10.90
CA HIS A 105 26.67 -2.40 11.87
C HIS A 105 25.85 -1.14 12.10
N ALA A 106 24.52 -1.30 12.10
CA ALA A 106 23.68 -0.25 12.64
C ALA A 106 24.02 0.02 14.11
N HIS A 107 23.99 1.27 14.55
CA HIS A 107 24.20 1.68 15.95
C HIS A 107 23.10 2.65 16.41
N GLN A 108 22.88 2.75 17.71
CA GLN A 108 21.89 3.64 18.34
C GLN A 108 22.55 4.67 19.25
N TRP A 109 21.96 5.87 19.31
CA TRP A 109 22.46 6.99 20.10
C TRP A 109 21.31 7.83 20.68
N GLY A 110 21.62 8.59 21.74
CA GLY A 110 20.68 9.52 22.37
C GLY A 110 19.72 8.85 23.34
N ASP A 111 18.47 9.32 23.35
CA ASP A 111 17.42 8.85 24.25
C ASP A 111 16.85 7.48 23.82
N LEU A 112 17.40 6.42 24.41
CA LEU A 112 16.97 5.04 24.10
C LEU A 112 15.57 4.71 24.64
N SER A 113 14.93 5.56 25.47
CA SER A 113 13.55 5.31 25.87
C SER A 113 12.58 5.40 24.69
N ILE A 114 12.96 6.17 23.66
CA ILE A 114 12.22 6.33 22.40
C ILE A 114 12.16 5.01 21.61
N THR A 115 13.13 4.11 21.77
CA THR A 115 13.18 2.87 20.97
C THR A 115 12.00 1.93 21.22
N LYS A 116 11.31 2.09 22.36
CA LYS A 116 10.12 1.32 22.72
C LYS A 116 8.86 1.76 21.99
N LEU A 117 8.90 2.91 21.31
CA LEU A 117 7.76 3.44 20.58
C LEU A 117 7.59 2.71 19.26
N PRO A 118 6.34 2.50 18.81
CA PRO A 118 6.09 1.90 17.51
C PRO A 118 6.59 2.81 16.40
N VAL A 119 7.11 2.22 15.33
CA VAL A 119 7.63 2.92 14.15
C VAL A 119 6.57 3.86 13.56
N SER A 120 5.29 3.50 13.66
CA SER A 120 4.11 4.30 13.24
C SER A 120 4.02 5.70 13.83
N GLN A 121 4.71 6.01 14.94
CA GLN A 121 4.78 7.38 15.44
C GLN A 121 5.65 8.30 14.58
N PHE A 122 6.55 7.73 13.77
CA PHE A 122 7.52 8.46 12.95
C PHE A 122 7.40 8.13 11.46
N GLN A 123 6.92 6.94 11.11
CA GLN A 123 6.80 6.44 9.75
C GLN A 123 5.57 5.54 9.63
N VAL A 124 4.71 5.76 8.64
CA VAL A 124 3.53 4.90 8.41
C VAL A 124 3.44 4.50 6.95
N ASN A 125 3.04 3.25 6.69
CA ASN A 125 2.76 2.79 5.34
C ASN A 125 1.55 3.59 4.80
N THR A 126 1.57 4.02 3.54
CA THR A 126 0.45 4.74 2.92
C THR A 126 -0.88 3.98 3.06
N ARG A 127 -0.84 2.64 3.03
CA ARG A 127 -2.00 1.78 3.31
C ARG A 127 -2.58 2.06 4.69
N ASP A 128 -1.73 2.18 5.71
CA ASP A 128 -2.13 2.25 7.11
C ASP A 128 -2.23 3.69 7.63
N LEU A 129 -1.81 4.67 6.83
CA LEU A 129 -1.91 6.10 7.13
C LEU A 129 -3.32 6.53 7.59
N PRO A 130 -4.45 6.12 6.95
CA PRO A 130 -5.77 6.52 7.43
C PRO A 130 -6.12 5.94 8.81
N VAL A 131 -5.64 4.73 9.13
CA VAL A 131 -5.83 4.11 10.45
C VAL A 131 -5.07 4.92 11.49
N ARG A 132 -3.78 5.20 11.26
CA ARG A 132 -2.95 5.92 12.23
C ARG A 132 -3.42 7.36 12.43
N MET A 133 -3.87 8.04 11.38
CA MET A 133 -4.45 9.38 11.49
C MET A 133 -5.67 9.41 12.43
N LEU A 134 -6.55 8.41 12.34
CA LEU A 134 -7.71 8.31 13.22
C LEU A 134 -7.30 8.01 14.67
N GLU A 135 -6.35 7.10 14.90
CA GLU A 135 -5.81 6.81 16.24
C GLU A 135 -5.20 8.06 16.88
N MET A 136 -4.38 8.81 16.12
CA MET A 136 -3.79 10.07 16.59
C MET A 136 -4.87 11.09 16.95
N ASN A 137 -5.87 11.27 16.10
CA ASN A 137 -6.97 12.19 16.39
C ASN A 137 -7.76 11.79 17.64
N ILE A 138 -7.90 10.48 17.93
CA ILE A 138 -8.54 9.94 19.15
C ILE A 138 -7.67 10.20 20.39
N GLU A 139 -6.34 10.06 20.26
CA GLU A 139 -5.36 10.32 21.32
C GLU A 139 -5.27 11.81 21.67
N GLU A 140 -5.39 12.69 20.67
CA GLU A 140 -5.15 14.14 20.80
C GLU A 140 -6.41 14.95 21.13
N THR A 141 -7.62 14.48 20.78
CA THR A 141 -8.85 15.26 21.00
C THR A 141 -9.38 15.14 22.44
N ASP A 142 -9.69 16.29 23.04
CA ASP A 142 -10.41 16.38 24.31
C ASP A 142 -11.94 16.41 24.12
N ASP A 143 -12.44 16.59 22.89
CA ASP A 143 -13.88 16.62 22.59
C ASP A 143 -14.44 15.20 22.47
N ILE A 144 -15.33 14.84 23.39
CA ILE A 144 -15.95 13.51 23.44
C ILE A 144 -16.74 13.15 22.18
N ASN A 145 -17.40 14.11 21.52
CA ASN A 145 -18.17 13.86 20.32
C ASN A 145 -17.26 13.61 19.11
N GLU A 146 -16.16 14.35 19.01
CA GLU A 146 -15.15 14.10 17.98
C GLU A 146 -14.45 12.76 18.18
N LYS A 147 -14.09 12.44 19.43
CA LYS A 147 -13.51 11.16 19.77
C LYS A 147 -14.42 10.00 19.35
N LEU A 148 -15.72 10.08 19.68
CA LEU A 148 -16.70 9.08 19.27
C LEU A 148 -16.86 8.98 17.74
N ARG A 149 -16.78 10.10 17.02
CA ARG A 149 -16.78 10.13 15.55
C ARG A 149 -15.57 9.39 14.99
N TYR A 150 -14.36 9.71 15.45
CA TYR A 150 -13.14 9.06 14.99
C TYR A 150 -13.10 7.57 15.34
N GLU A 151 -13.53 7.19 16.55
CA GLU A 151 -13.65 5.78 16.95
C GLU A 151 -14.63 5.02 16.05
N HIS A 152 -15.75 5.66 15.66
CA HIS A 152 -16.71 5.10 14.72
C HIS A 152 -16.10 4.91 13.33
N GLU A 153 -15.43 5.92 12.78
CA GLU A 153 -14.75 5.86 11.48
C GLU A 153 -13.64 4.80 11.47
N LEU A 154 -12.82 4.73 12.52
CA LEU A 154 -11.77 3.73 12.68
C LEU A 154 -12.36 2.32 12.67
N LYS A 155 -13.45 2.11 13.40
CA LYS A 155 -14.17 0.84 13.43
C LYS A 155 -14.74 0.48 12.05
N GLN A 156 -15.31 1.44 11.31
CA GLN A 156 -15.78 1.20 9.95
C GLN A 156 -14.65 0.78 9.02
N LEU A 157 -13.52 1.49 9.06
CA LEU A 157 -12.34 1.21 8.24
C LEU A 157 -11.78 -0.19 8.51
N LEU A 158 -11.56 -0.54 9.77
CA LEU A 158 -11.03 -1.85 10.17
C LEU A 158 -12.00 -2.99 9.83
N ASN A 159 -13.31 -2.78 9.98
CA ASN A 159 -14.31 -3.75 9.56
C ASN A 159 -14.35 -3.91 8.04
N GLY A 160 -14.20 -2.83 7.28
CA GLY A 160 -14.11 -2.85 5.83
C GLY A 160 -12.93 -3.70 5.34
N ARG A 161 -11.76 -3.54 5.94
CA ARG A 161 -10.57 -4.37 5.63
C ARG A 161 -10.82 -5.85 5.88
N LYS A 162 -11.25 -6.20 7.09
CA LYS A 162 -11.57 -7.59 7.45
C LYS A 162 -12.65 -8.20 6.56
N TYR A 163 -13.64 -7.38 6.17
CA TYR A 163 -14.69 -7.79 5.26
C TYR A 163 -14.10 -8.17 3.90
N MET A 164 -13.27 -7.31 3.32
CA MET A 164 -12.62 -7.58 2.04
C MET A 164 -11.72 -8.82 2.14
N ASP A 165 -10.83 -8.90 3.13
CA ASP A 165 -9.92 -10.04 3.30
C ASP A 165 -10.66 -11.38 3.33
N LYS A 166 -11.84 -11.42 3.97
CA LYS A 166 -12.67 -12.62 4.08
C LYS A 166 -13.45 -12.94 2.81
N HIS A 167 -13.97 -11.95 2.10
CA HIS A 167 -14.93 -12.16 1.01
C HIS A 167 -14.32 -12.02 -0.39
N MET A 168 -13.08 -11.55 -0.53
CA MET A 168 -12.44 -11.41 -1.85
C MET A 168 -12.41 -12.72 -2.63
N ALA A 169 -12.04 -13.84 -1.98
CA ALA A 169 -12.06 -15.14 -2.63
C ALA A 169 -13.46 -15.57 -3.10
N GLN A 170 -14.49 -15.24 -2.32
CA GLN A 170 -15.88 -15.49 -2.69
C GLN A 170 -16.32 -14.60 -3.86
N TYR A 171 -15.92 -13.34 -3.89
CA TYR A 171 -16.20 -12.46 -5.03
C TYR A 171 -15.57 -13.01 -6.30
N VAL A 172 -14.29 -13.38 -6.26
CA VAL A 172 -13.62 -13.98 -7.43
C VAL A 172 -14.30 -15.28 -7.88
N SER A 173 -14.78 -16.12 -6.96
CA SER A 173 -15.44 -17.38 -7.32
C SER A 173 -16.89 -17.25 -7.80
N THR A 174 -17.54 -16.10 -7.57
CA THR A 174 -18.95 -15.86 -7.94
C THR A 174 -19.11 -15.01 -9.19
N LEU A 175 -18.08 -14.26 -9.58
CA LEU A 175 -18.05 -13.53 -10.84
C LEU A 175 -18.20 -14.48 -12.04
N GLY A 176 -19.05 -14.10 -12.99
CA GLY A 176 -19.26 -14.90 -14.21
C GLY A 176 -20.15 -16.12 -14.01
N ALA A 177 -21.03 -16.12 -13.02
CA ALA A 177 -22.07 -17.14 -12.92
C ALA A 177 -22.94 -17.14 -14.19
N ASN A 178 -23.24 -18.32 -14.75
CA ASN A 178 -24.00 -18.47 -16.01
C ASN A 178 -25.38 -17.78 -16.00
N LEU A 179 -25.98 -17.56 -14.82
CA LEU A 179 -27.25 -16.85 -14.70
C LEU A 179 -27.15 -15.35 -14.98
N ASP A 180 -25.95 -14.78 -14.90
CA ASP A 180 -25.69 -13.35 -15.09
C ASP A 180 -25.25 -13.03 -16.53
N GLU A 181 -25.20 -14.02 -17.44
CA GLU A 181 -24.70 -13.86 -18.81
C GLU A 181 -25.59 -12.91 -19.63
N ILE A 182 -24.98 -11.85 -20.15
CA ILE A 182 -25.63 -10.89 -21.05
C ILE A 182 -25.41 -11.35 -22.48
N THR A 183 -26.45 -11.92 -23.07
CA THR A 183 -26.42 -12.40 -24.46
C THR A 183 -26.75 -11.33 -25.50
N SER A 184 -27.36 -10.22 -25.08
CA SER A 184 -27.65 -9.07 -25.93
C SER A 184 -27.67 -7.76 -25.15
N LEU A 185 -27.17 -6.69 -25.77
CA LEU A 185 -27.19 -5.34 -25.23
C LEU A 185 -28.02 -4.42 -26.15
N PRO A 186 -29.04 -3.73 -25.64
CA PRO A 186 -29.77 -2.72 -26.41
C PRO A 186 -28.82 -1.66 -26.98
N GLY A 187 -29.06 -1.24 -28.22
CA GLY A 187 -28.26 -0.19 -28.86
C GLY A 187 -26.93 -0.65 -29.47
N LEU A 188 -26.50 -1.90 -29.26
CA LEU A 188 -25.30 -2.44 -29.87
C LEU A 188 -25.58 -2.95 -31.29
N SER A 189 -24.96 -2.34 -32.29
CA SER A 189 -25.19 -2.65 -33.71
C SER A 189 -24.42 -3.89 -34.23
N LYS A 190 -23.39 -4.33 -33.51
CA LYS A 190 -22.54 -5.47 -33.89
C LYS A 190 -22.68 -6.63 -32.89
N PRO A 191 -22.62 -7.89 -33.35
CA PRO A 191 -22.62 -9.04 -32.45
C PRO A 191 -21.39 -9.02 -31.54
N ILE A 192 -21.61 -9.37 -30.26
CA ILE A 192 -20.56 -9.45 -29.23
C ILE A 192 -19.72 -10.71 -29.50
N LYS A 193 -18.39 -10.59 -29.43
CA LYS A 193 -17.44 -11.69 -29.74
C LYS A 193 -16.91 -12.42 -28.51
N PHE A 194 -17.28 -11.96 -27.32
CA PHE A 194 -16.83 -12.44 -26.02
C PHE A 194 -18.05 -12.57 -25.11
N LYS A 195 -17.91 -13.31 -24.01
CA LYS A 195 -18.99 -13.36 -23.01
C LYS A 195 -18.85 -12.21 -22.03
N GLN A 196 -19.99 -11.80 -21.49
CA GLN A 196 -20.03 -10.80 -20.45
C GLN A 196 -21.17 -11.12 -19.50
N TYR A 197 -21.03 -10.69 -18.26
CA TYR A 197 -21.90 -11.04 -17.17
C TYR A 197 -22.14 -9.80 -16.33
N SER A 198 -23.37 -9.55 -15.90
CA SER A 198 -23.67 -8.46 -14.98
C SER A 198 -24.62 -8.92 -13.90
N GLY A 199 -24.34 -8.56 -12.66
CA GLY A 199 -25.15 -8.99 -11.53
C GLY A 199 -24.78 -8.28 -10.24
N TYR A 200 -25.16 -8.92 -9.14
CA TYR A 200 -25.01 -8.37 -7.81
C TYR A 200 -24.24 -9.32 -6.89
N LEU A 201 -23.13 -8.84 -6.32
CA LEU A 201 -22.39 -9.56 -5.29
C LEU A 201 -22.90 -9.18 -3.90
N ASN A 202 -23.17 -10.17 -3.06
CA ASN A 202 -23.66 -9.92 -1.70
C ASN A 202 -22.56 -9.26 -0.84
N ALA A 203 -22.78 -8.00 -0.46
CA ALA A 203 -21.88 -7.24 0.41
C ALA A 203 -22.23 -7.42 1.90
N SER A 204 -23.52 -7.47 2.22
CA SER A 204 -24.03 -7.83 3.55
C SER A 204 -25.54 -8.00 3.46
N LYS A 205 -26.22 -8.25 4.59
CA LYS A 205 -27.67 -8.42 4.60
C LYS A 205 -28.38 -7.22 3.96
N GLY A 206 -29.00 -7.44 2.80
CA GLY A 206 -29.74 -6.43 2.03
C GLY A 206 -28.86 -5.39 1.32
N ARG A 207 -27.57 -5.65 1.14
CA ARG A 207 -26.60 -4.75 0.51
C ARG A 207 -25.77 -5.49 -0.51
N HIS A 208 -25.65 -4.93 -1.70
CA HIS A 208 -25.05 -5.61 -2.85
C HIS A 208 -24.11 -4.68 -3.61
N HIS A 209 -23.02 -5.21 -4.15
CA HIS A 209 -22.22 -4.51 -5.16
C HIS A 209 -22.70 -4.91 -6.54
N PHE A 210 -23.06 -3.93 -7.37
CA PHE A 210 -23.24 -4.18 -8.79
C PHE A 210 -21.88 -4.47 -9.44
N TYR A 211 -21.84 -5.43 -10.35
CA TYR A 211 -20.64 -5.73 -11.14
C TYR A 211 -20.98 -5.96 -12.61
N TRP A 212 -20.00 -5.71 -13.46
CA TRP A 212 -19.98 -6.11 -14.86
C TRP A 212 -18.64 -6.77 -15.18
N PHE A 213 -18.68 -8.05 -15.53
CA PHE A 213 -17.53 -8.84 -15.95
C PHE A 213 -17.54 -9.02 -17.47
N VAL A 214 -16.42 -8.78 -18.12
CA VAL A 214 -16.22 -8.95 -19.56
C VAL A 214 -15.02 -9.89 -19.78
N GLU A 215 -15.24 -10.98 -20.51
CA GLU A 215 -14.17 -11.92 -20.84
C GLU A 215 -13.18 -11.31 -21.84
N SER A 216 -11.93 -11.80 -21.76
CA SER A 216 -10.92 -11.51 -22.77
C SER A 216 -11.38 -11.98 -24.15
N GLU A 217 -11.14 -11.19 -25.20
CA GLU A 217 -11.35 -11.64 -26.58
C GLU A 217 -10.35 -12.74 -26.96
N THR A 218 -9.21 -12.79 -26.28
CA THR A 218 -8.14 -13.77 -26.52
C THR A 218 -8.00 -14.70 -25.32
N ASP A 219 -8.36 -15.96 -25.51
CA ASP A 219 -8.26 -17.06 -24.52
C ASP A 219 -8.64 -16.64 -23.07
N PRO A 220 -9.95 -16.41 -22.79
CA PRO A 220 -10.42 -15.98 -21.48
C PRO A 220 -9.92 -16.84 -20.31
N ALA A 221 -9.67 -18.13 -20.52
CA ALA A 221 -9.28 -19.04 -19.45
C ALA A 221 -7.85 -18.79 -18.96
N SER A 222 -6.95 -18.29 -19.82
CA SER A 222 -5.55 -18.00 -19.48
C SER A 222 -5.25 -16.51 -19.30
N ALA A 223 -6.16 -15.64 -19.72
CA ALA A 223 -6.01 -14.19 -19.63
C ALA A 223 -6.00 -13.68 -18.17
N PRO A 224 -5.18 -12.66 -17.85
CA PRO A 224 -5.17 -12.04 -16.52
C PRO A 224 -6.52 -11.38 -16.20
N VAL A 225 -6.88 -11.32 -14.91
CA VAL A 225 -8.07 -10.62 -14.44
C VAL A 225 -7.70 -9.24 -13.90
N VAL A 226 -8.38 -8.21 -14.37
CA VAL A 226 -8.25 -6.83 -13.90
C VAL A 226 -9.55 -6.42 -13.23
N LEU A 227 -9.48 -6.14 -11.93
CA LEU A 227 -10.56 -5.47 -11.19
C LEU A 227 -10.38 -3.96 -11.31
N TRP A 228 -11.39 -3.28 -11.85
CA TRP A 228 -11.43 -1.84 -11.99
C TRP A 228 -12.41 -1.22 -10.99
N LEU A 229 -11.89 -0.26 -10.22
CA LEU A 229 -12.65 0.57 -9.29
C LEU A 229 -12.35 2.04 -9.63
N THR A 230 -13.36 2.83 -9.95
CA THR A 230 -13.16 4.27 -10.19
C THR A 230 -12.89 5.00 -8.87
N GLY A 231 -11.87 5.86 -8.86
CA GLY A 231 -11.55 6.71 -7.71
C GLY A 231 -12.52 7.89 -7.54
N GLY A 232 -12.79 8.26 -6.28
CA GLY A 232 -13.68 9.37 -5.91
C GLY A 232 -14.91 8.90 -5.12
N PRO A 233 -15.58 9.78 -4.36
CA PRO A 233 -16.75 9.39 -3.57
C PRO A 233 -17.91 8.97 -4.48
N ALA A 234 -18.23 7.68 -4.49
CA ALA A 234 -19.31 7.10 -5.29
C ALA A 234 -19.21 7.38 -6.80
N CYS A 235 -17.99 7.40 -7.35
CA CYS A 235 -17.80 7.41 -8.80
C CYS A 235 -18.10 6.01 -9.36
N SER A 236 -18.89 5.96 -10.44
CA SER A 236 -19.26 4.67 -11.04
C SER A 236 -18.12 4.05 -11.82
N SER A 237 -17.92 2.74 -11.66
CA SER A 237 -16.98 1.97 -12.49
C SER A 237 -17.53 1.71 -13.89
N LEU A 238 -18.85 1.76 -14.07
CA LEU A 238 -19.47 1.71 -15.40
C LEU A 238 -19.21 2.96 -16.21
N PHE A 239 -19.02 4.12 -15.57
CA PHE A 239 -18.55 5.30 -16.28
C PHE A 239 -17.21 5.00 -16.97
N ALA A 240 -16.20 4.52 -16.22
CA ALA A 240 -14.91 4.16 -16.78
C ALA A 240 -15.00 3.04 -17.83
N MET A 241 -15.87 2.04 -17.62
CA MET A 241 -16.14 1.02 -18.62
C MET A 241 -16.60 1.63 -19.95
N MET A 242 -17.49 2.62 -19.91
CA MET A 242 -18.10 3.20 -21.11
C MET A 242 -17.23 4.29 -21.76
N THR A 243 -16.43 5.02 -20.99
CA THR A 243 -15.67 6.17 -21.51
C THR A 243 -14.19 5.89 -21.67
N GLU A 244 -13.61 5.00 -20.87
CA GLU A 244 -12.16 4.82 -20.78
C GLU A 244 -11.71 3.52 -21.44
N ASN A 245 -11.91 2.38 -20.78
CA ASN A 245 -11.15 1.15 -21.05
C ASN A 245 -11.99 -0.10 -21.31
N GLY A 246 -13.32 -0.01 -21.22
CA GLY A 246 -14.21 -1.12 -21.50
C GLY A 246 -14.46 -1.35 -23.00
N PRO A 247 -15.18 -2.44 -23.34
CA PRO A 247 -15.41 -2.88 -24.72
C PRO A 247 -16.28 -1.95 -25.55
N PHE A 248 -17.06 -1.07 -24.91
CA PHE A 248 -18.09 -0.27 -25.56
C PHE A 248 -17.89 1.23 -25.28
N SER A 249 -18.41 2.05 -26.18
CA SER A 249 -18.54 3.49 -26.00
C SER A 249 -19.98 3.89 -26.28
N ALA A 250 -20.54 4.76 -25.43
CA ALA A 250 -21.84 5.38 -25.71
C ALA A 250 -21.69 6.39 -26.85
N ASN A 251 -22.58 6.33 -27.83
CA ASN A 251 -22.62 7.29 -28.93
C ASN A 251 -23.34 8.59 -28.50
N GLU A 252 -23.12 9.67 -29.25
CA GLU A 252 -23.70 11.00 -28.95
C GLU A 252 -25.23 11.02 -28.95
N ASP A 253 -25.88 10.05 -29.61
CA ASP A 253 -27.33 9.90 -29.62
C ASP A 253 -27.91 9.45 -28.26
N GLY A 254 -27.06 9.05 -27.31
CA GLY A 254 -27.45 8.59 -25.99
C GLY A 254 -28.21 7.26 -25.96
N VAL A 255 -28.28 6.56 -27.10
CA VAL A 255 -29.11 5.35 -27.27
C VAL A 255 -28.29 4.18 -27.83
N THR A 256 -27.30 4.45 -28.69
CA THR A 256 -26.53 3.40 -29.35
C THR A 256 -25.13 3.24 -28.78
N LEU A 257 -24.58 2.04 -28.94
CA LEU A 257 -23.25 1.66 -28.48
C LEU A 257 -22.36 1.28 -29.66
N SER A 258 -21.10 1.69 -29.58
CA SER A 258 -20.05 1.31 -30.52
C SER A 258 -18.99 0.45 -29.82
N SER A 259 -18.50 -0.59 -30.50
CA SER A 259 -17.35 -1.36 -30.02
C SER A 259 -16.08 -0.51 -30.05
N ARG A 260 -15.23 -0.64 -29.03
CA ARG A 260 -13.95 0.07 -28.90
C ARG A 260 -12.81 -0.80 -29.43
N GLU A 261 -12.00 -0.26 -30.34
CA GLU A 261 -10.88 -0.99 -30.97
C GLU A 261 -9.75 -1.32 -29.98
N HIS A 262 -9.50 -0.44 -29.01
CA HIS A 262 -8.43 -0.59 -28.01
C HIS A 262 -8.99 -0.81 -26.60
N ALA A 263 -10.02 -1.65 -26.49
CA ALA A 263 -10.55 -2.06 -25.20
C ALA A 263 -9.56 -2.96 -24.45
N TRP A 264 -9.53 -2.87 -23.13
CA TRP A 264 -8.61 -3.68 -22.33
C TRP A 264 -8.99 -5.17 -22.32
N ASN A 265 -10.26 -5.47 -22.60
CA ASN A 265 -10.70 -6.86 -22.74
C ASN A 265 -10.16 -7.53 -24.01
N THR A 266 -9.35 -6.86 -24.85
CA THR A 266 -8.62 -7.53 -25.94
C THR A 266 -7.56 -8.51 -25.42
N VAL A 267 -7.04 -8.28 -24.20
CA VAL A 267 -5.95 -9.08 -23.60
C VAL A 267 -6.20 -9.50 -22.14
N ALA A 268 -7.30 -9.05 -21.52
CA ALA A 268 -7.58 -9.30 -20.11
C ALA A 268 -9.07 -9.58 -19.86
N ASN A 269 -9.36 -10.32 -18.80
CA ASN A 269 -10.68 -10.42 -18.20
C ASN A 269 -10.93 -9.16 -17.36
N MET A 270 -11.94 -8.36 -17.70
CA MET A 270 -12.19 -7.06 -17.06
C MET A 270 -13.39 -7.13 -16.13
N VAL A 271 -13.22 -6.78 -14.85
CA VAL A 271 -14.29 -6.69 -13.86
C VAL A 271 -14.47 -5.25 -13.43
N PHE A 272 -15.61 -4.65 -13.75
CA PHE A 272 -16.01 -3.33 -13.31
C PHE A 272 -16.95 -3.48 -12.12
N MET A 273 -16.59 -2.94 -10.97
CA MET A 273 -17.38 -3.09 -9.74
C MET A 273 -17.75 -1.74 -9.15
N GLU A 274 -19.02 -1.58 -8.79
CA GLU A 274 -19.51 -0.39 -8.12
C GLU A 274 -19.01 -0.36 -6.66
N SER A 275 -18.35 0.73 -6.29
CA SER A 275 -17.81 0.93 -4.94
C SER A 275 -17.89 2.40 -4.52
N PRO A 276 -18.29 2.71 -3.27
CA PRO A 276 -18.80 1.78 -2.26
C PRO A 276 -20.17 1.18 -2.63
N VAL A 277 -20.72 0.30 -1.79
CA VAL A 277 -22.02 -0.40 -1.98
C VAL A 277 -23.19 0.51 -2.39
N SER A 278 -23.12 1.82 -2.12
CA SER A 278 -24.19 2.78 -2.43
C SER A 278 -24.11 3.42 -3.82
N THR A 279 -23.14 3.07 -4.66
CA THR A 279 -22.95 3.71 -5.97
C THR A 279 -23.90 3.18 -7.05
N GLY A 280 -24.35 1.92 -6.96
CA GLY A 280 -25.21 1.26 -7.96
C GLY A 280 -26.16 0.22 -7.38
#